data_AF-A0A534RIJ9-F1
#
_entry.id   AF-A0A534RIJ9-F1
#
_cell.length_a   1.000
_cell.length_b   1.000
_cell.length_c   1.000
_cell.angle_alpha   90.00
_cell.angle_beta   90.00
_cell.angle_gamma   90.00
#
_symmetry.space_group_name_H-M   'P 1'
#
loop_
_entity.id
_entity.type
_entity.pdbx_description
1 polymer ?
#
loop_
_entity_poly.entity_id
_entity_poly.type
_entity_poly.pdbx_seq_one_letter_code
_entity_poly.pdbx_strand_id
1 'polypeptide(L)' 'MTDAPPLIDTHCHLAEPDFDAERAQVLERAAANGVTAIVCVGATGPAADNARAVALAGRSGSVEIVAAVGIHP' A
#
# COMPACT_ATOMS: atom_id res chain seq x y z
N MET A 1 18.18 4.04 15.67
CA MET A 1 17.86 3.19 14.51
C MET A 1 18.04 1.76 14.97
N THR A 2 16.97 0.97 14.92
CA THR A 2 17.05 -0.47 15.19
C THR A 2 17.78 -1.14 14.03
N ASP A 3 18.72 -2.04 14.33
CA ASP A 3 19.56 -2.79 13.39
C ASP A 3 18.78 -3.90 12.63
N ALA A 4 17.46 -3.73 12.53
CA ALA A 4 16.57 -4.69 11.89
C ALA A 4 16.56 -4.45 10.36
N PRO A 5 16.50 -5.52 9.55
CA PRO A 5 16.38 -5.39 8.11
C PRO A 5 15.09 -4.65 7.73
N PRO A 6 15.08 -3.93 6.58
CA PRO A 6 13.87 -3.28 6.09
C PRO A 6 12.75 -4.29 5.84
N LEU A 7 11.52 -3.90 6.17
CA LEU A 7 10.33 -4.72 5.96
C LEU A 7 9.62 -4.32 4.67
N ILE A 8 9.11 -5.32 3.96
CA ILE A 8 8.21 -5.15 2.81
C ILE A 8 6.89 -5.80 3.17
N ASP A 9 5.81 -5.01 3.17
CA ASP A 9 4.46 -5.57 3.21
C ASP A 9 4.12 -6.07 1.80
N THR A 10 4.12 -7.39 1.63
CA THR A 10 3.96 -8.02 0.32
C THR A 10 2.51 -8.11 -0.14
N HIS A 11 1.53 -7.76 0.71
CA HIS A 11 0.12 -7.83 0.37
C HIS A 11 -0.75 -7.02 1.35
N CYS A 12 -1.25 -5.87 0.92
CA CYS A 12 -2.29 -5.16 1.67
C CYS A 12 -3.30 -4.45 0.78
N HIS A 13 -4.50 -4.22 1.32
CA HIS A 13 -5.61 -3.52 0.65
C HIS A 13 -5.62 -2.02 1.02
N LEU A 14 -4.49 -1.33 0.86
CA LEU A 14 -4.33 0.09 1.23
C LEU A 14 -5.22 1.05 0.43
N ALA A 15 -5.69 0.61 -0.74
CA ALA A 15 -6.54 1.39 -1.65
C ALA A 15 -8.02 1.39 -1.25
N GLU A 16 -8.43 0.63 -0.23
CA GLU A 16 -9.82 0.55 0.21
C GLU A 16 -10.35 1.88 0.78
N PRO A 17 -11.68 2.13 0.70
CA PRO A 17 -12.29 3.37 1.20
C PRO A 17 -12.04 3.59 2.69
N ASP A 18 -11.99 2.51 3.46
CA ASP A 18 -11.78 2.55 4.91
C ASP A 18 -10.49 3.27 5.29
N PHE A 19 -9.49 3.26 4.41
CA PHE A 19 -8.22 3.96 4.63
C PHE A 19 -8.18 5.39 4.08
N ASP A 20 -9.17 5.86 3.32
CA ASP A 20 -9.06 7.16 2.62
C ASP A 20 -8.78 8.34 3.56
N ALA A 21 -9.42 8.36 4.73
CA ALA A 21 -9.27 9.45 5.70
C ALA A 21 -7.91 9.43 6.44
N GLU A 22 -7.27 8.27 6.53
CA GLU A 22 -6.09 8.07 7.40
C GLU A 22 -4.87 7.48 6.69
N ARG A 23 -4.94 7.24 5.38
CA ARG A 23 -3.88 6.57 4.60
C ARG A 23 -2.50 7.16 4.82
N ALA A 24 -2.40 8.50 4.83
CA ALA A 24 -1.14 9.18 5.10
C ALA A 24 -0.59 8.84 6.49
N GLN A 25 -1.44 8.84 7.52
CA GLN A 25 -1.03 8.51 8.88
C GLN A 25 -0.66 7.03 9.02
N VAL A 26 -1.36 6.13 8.32
CA VAL A 26 -1.01 4.70 8.25
C VAL A 26 0.38 4.50 7.68
N LEU A 27 0.70 5.18 6.57
CA LEU A 27 2.02 5.11 5.92
C LEU A 27 3.14 5.65 6.82
N GLU A 28 2.91 6.77 7.51
CA GLU A 28 3.88 7.30 8.48
C GLU A 28 4.12 6.32 9.64
N ARG A 29 3.06 5.70 10.18
CA ARG A 29 3.19 4.67 11.22
C ARG A 29 3.94 3.44 10.70
N ALA A 30 3.71 3.02 9.46
CA ALA A 30 4.40 1.89 8.84
C ALA A 30 5.90 2.18 8.68
N ALA A 31 6.25 3.36 8.15
CA ALA A 31 7.64 3.81 8.01
C ALA A 31 8.35 3.89 9.36
N ALA A 32 7.69 4.43 10.38
CA ALA A 32 8.24 4.52 11.74
C ALA A 32 8.56 3.15 12.37
N ASN A 33 7.97 2.06 11.85
CA ASN A 33 8.20 0.69 12.28
C ASN A 33 9.03 -0.14 11.26
N GLY A 34 9.69 0.52 10.30
CA GLY A 34 10.66 -0.11 9.40
C GLY A 34 10.09 -0.69 8.11
N VAL A 35 8.82 -0.43 7.77
CA VAL A 35 8.27 -0.77 6.45
C VAL A 35 8.78 0.23 5.43
N THR A 36 9.49 -0.26 4.41
CA THR A 36 10.07 0.59 3.35
C THR A 36 9.34 0.47 2.03
N ALA A 37 8.62 -0.63 1.80
CA ALA A 37 7.81 -0.84 0.60
C ALA A 37 6.51 -1.62 0.89
N ILE A 38 5.49 -1.35 0.09
CA ILE A 38 4.18 -1.98 0.16
C ILE A 38 3.74 -2.41 -1.25
N VAL A 39 3.25 -3.65 -1.37
CA VAL A 39 2.47 -4.11 -2.52
C VAL A 39 0.99 -3.89 -2.23
N CYS A 40 0.43 -2.82 -2.82
CA CYS A 40 -0.98 -2.48 -2.71
C CYS A 40 -1.80 -3.30 -3.71
N VAL A 41 -2.73 -4.10 -3.20
CA VAL A 41 -3.50 -5.07 -3.99
C VAL A 41 -4.72 -4.39 -4.61
N GLY A 42 -4.75 -4.34 -5.94
CA GLY A 42 -5.97 -4.19 -6.72
C GLY A 42 -6.54 -5.58 -7.01
N ALA A 43 -7.54 -6.00 -6.25
CA ALA A 43 -8.32 -7.21 -6.53
C ALA A 43 -9.61 -7.32 -5.68
N THR A 44 -10.01 -6.28 -4.94
CA THR A 44 -11.11 -6.36 -3.95
C THR A 44 -12.52 -6.34 -4.57
N GLY A 45 -12.63 -6.04 -5.86
CA GLY A 45 -13.91 -5.86 -6.54
C GLY A 45 -13.80 -6.03 -8.05
N PRO A 46 -14.73 -5.43 -8.83
CA PRO A 46 -14.66 -5.44 -10.29
C PRO A 46 -13.30 -4.96 -10.81
N ALA A 47 -12.95 -5.36 -12.03
CA ALA A 47 -11.66 -4.99 -12.64
C ALA A 47 -11.37 -3.48 -12.62
N ALA A 48 -12.41 -2.62 -12.64
CA ALA A 48 -12.28 -1.17 -12.54
C ALA A 48 -11.66 -0.69 -11.21
N ASP A 49 -11.87 -1.42 -10.11
CA ASP A 49 -11.40 -1.03 -8.77
C ASP A 49 -9.88 -1.07 -8.64
N ASN A 50 -9.21 -1.83 -9.52
CA ASN A 50 -7.75 -1.83 -9.65
C ASN A 50 -7.16 -0.42 -9.85
N ALA A 51 -7.91 0.49 -10.47
CA ALA A 51 -7.47 1.87 -10.70
C ALA A 51 -7.11 2.59 -9.39
N ARG A 52 -7.73 2.21 -8.26
CA ARG A 52 -7.44 2.80 -6.95
C ARG A 52 -6.07 2.42 -6.44
N ALA A 53 -5.66 1.15 -6.59
CA ALA A 53 -4.31 0.70 -6.24
C ALA A 53 -3.27 1.34 -7.15
N VAL A 54 -3.53 1.39 -8.46
CA VAL A 54 -2.64 2.04 -9.44
C VAL A 54 -2.45 3.53 -9.13
N ALA A 55 -3.49 4.24 -8.70
CA ALA A 55 -3.40 5.66 -8.33
C ALA A 55 -2.52 5.91 -7.10
N LEU A 56 -2.24 4.90 -6.27
CA LEU A 56 -1.33 5.00 -5.15
C LEU A 56 0.13 4.72 -5.53
N ALA A 57 0.38 3.99 -6.62
CA ALA A 57 1.73 3.64 -7.06
C ALA A 57 2.52 4.87 -7.55
N GLY A 58 3.83 4.86 -7.31
CA GLY A 58 4.74 5.92 -7.79
C GLY A 58 4.56 7.30 -7.12
N ARG A 59 3.68 7.42 -6.13
CA ARG A 59 3.58 8.63 -5.30
C ARG A 59 4.80 8.74 -4.40
N SER A 60 5.42 9.91 -4.33
CA SER A 60 6.49 10.19 -3.37
C SER A 60 5.91 10.24 -1.94
N GLY A 61 6.47 9.46 -1.02
CA GLY A 61 6.02 9.36 0.37
C GLY A 61 7.05 8.68 1.27
N SER A 62 6.66 8.40 2.52
CA SER A 62 7.49 7.74 3.55
C SER A 62 7.71 6.24 3.29
N VAL A 63 6.90 5.63 2.43
CA VAL A 63 6.98 4.22 2.03
C VAL A 63 6.78 4.12 0.52
N GLU A 64 7.57 3.28 -0.16
CA GLU A 64 7.38 2.99 -1.58
C GLU A 64 6.10 2.16 -1.79
N ILE A 65 5.28 2.51 -2.77
CA ILE A 65 4.05 1.78 -3.10
C ILE A 65 4.13 1.25 -4.52
N VAL A 66 3.97 -0.07 -4.65
CA VAL A 66 3.80 -0.77 -5.92
C VAL A 66 2.38 -1.32 -5.98
N ALA A 67 1.72 -1.24 -7.14
CA ALA A 67 0.39 -1.79 -7.32
C ALA A 67 0.44 -3.20 -7.92
N ALA A 68 -0.33 -4.13 -7.36
CA ALA A 68 -0.73 -5.36 -8.04
C ALA A 68 -2.11 -5.15 -8.70
N VAL A 69 -2.31 -5.70 -9.89
CA VAL A 69 -3.57 -5.59 -10.64
C VAL A 69 -4.08 -6.99 -10.98
N GLY A 70 -5.35 -7.27 -10.66
CA GLY A 70 -5.96 -8.56 -10.92
C GLY A 70 -7.46 -8.60 -10.65
N ILE A 71 -8.02 -9.81 -10.74
CA ILE A 71 -9.40 -10.13 -10.36
C ILE A 71 -9.30 -11.30 -9.37
N HIS A 72 -9.77 -11.09 -8.14
CA HIS A 72 -9.87 -12.17 -7.16
C HIS A 72 -11.01 -13.14 -7.54
N PRO A 73 -10.89 -14.46 -7.24
CA PRO A 73 -11.98 -15.42 -7.42
C PRO A 73 -13.31 -15.00 -6.78
#